data_AF-A0A7C4ZE55-F1
#
_entry.id   AF-A0A7C4ZE55-F1
#
_cell.length_a   1.000
_cell.length_b   1.000
_cell.length_c   1.000
_cell.angle_alpha   90.00
_cell.angle_beta   90.00
_cell.angle_gamma   90.00
#
_symmetry.space_group_name_H-M   'P 1'
#
loop_
_entity.id
_entity.type
_entity.pdbx_description
1 polymer ?
#
loop_
_entity_poly.entity_id
_entity_poly.type
_entity_poly.pdbx_seq_one_letter_code
_entity_poly.pdbx_strand_id
1 'polypeptide(L)' 'MKVNIRDALIIVDVQNDFCPSGSLAVPEGDKVVPILNQYILKFSEKKLLIVATRDWHPKNHISFK' A
#
# COMPACT_ATOMS: atom_id res chain seq x y z
N MET A 1 6.70 3.43 -16.96
CA MET A 1 7.93 3.04 -16.24
C MET A 1 8.35 1.64 -16.67
N LYS A 2 9.64 1.40 -16.92
CA LYS A 2 10.17 0.08 -17.25
C LYS A 2 10.48 -0.67 -15.94
N VAL A 3 9.96 -1.89 -15.79
CA VAL A 3 10.21 -2.77 -14.64
C VAL A 3 11.21 -3.85 -15.05
N ASN A 4 12.32 -3.94 -14.32
CA ASN A 4 13.44 -4.85 -14.57
C ASN A 4 13.42 -6.05 -13.61
N ILE A 5 14.22 -7.07 -13.92
CA ILE A 5 14.26 -8.36 -13.18
C ILE A 5 14.78 -8.25 -11.74
N ARG A 6 15.36 -7.10 -11.36
CA ARG A 6 15.89 -6.83 -10.01
C ARG A 6 15.04 -5.84 -9.21
N ASP A 7 13.92 -5.40 -9.77
CA ASP A 7 13.03 -4.46 -9.10
C ASP A 7 12.09 -5.21 -8.14
N ALA A 8 11.61 -4.52 -7.11
CA ALA A 8 10.57 -4.98 -6.20
C ALA A 8 9.50 -3.89 -6.01
N LEU A 9 8.27 -4.29 -5.74
CA LEU A 9 7.16 -3.39 -5.40
C LEU A 9 6.93 -3.44 -3.88
N ILE A 10 7.02 -2.29 -3.22
CA ILE A 10 6.64 -2.15 -1.80
C ILE A 10 5.39 -1.28 -1.75
N ILE A 11 4.33 -1.82 -1.18
CA ILE A 11 3.04 -1.17 -0.97
C ILE A 11 3.00 -0.74 0.49
N VAL A 12 3.05 0.58 0.73
CA VAL A 12 3.14 1.12 2.08
C VAL A 12 1.76 1.53 2.56
N ASP A 13 1.26 0.81 3.57
CA ASP A 13 0.14 1.20 4.43
C ASP A 13 -1.12 1.65 3.67
N VAL A 14 -1.45 0.96 2.57
CA VAL A 14 -2.73 1.14 1.87
C VAL A 14 -3.81 0.38 2.62
N GLN A 15 -4.21 0.91 3.77
CA GLN A 15 -5.19 0.34 4.70
C GLN A 15 -6.43 1.22 4.78
N ASN A 16 -7.58 0.64 5.14
CA ASN A 16 -8.86 1.34 5.22
C ASN A 16 -8.81 2.60 6.10
N ASP A 17 -8.05 2.57 7.20
CA ASP A 17 -7.90 3.71 8.11
C ASP A 17 -7.26 4.94 7.45
N PHE A 18 -6.45 4.74 6.40
CA PHE A 18 -5.80 5.81 5.64
C PHE A 18 -6.57 6.21 4.37
N CYS A 19 -7.63 5.48 4.01
CA CYS A 19 -8.53 5.86 2.91
C CYS A 19 -9.63 6.82 3.40
N PRO A 20 -10.36 7.52 2.50
CA PRO A 20 -11.52 8.31 2.89
C PRO A 20 -12.50 7.50 3.74
N SER A 21 -13.10 8.13 4.74
CA SER A 21 -13.90 7.53 5.83
C SER A 21 -13.13 6.73 6.89
N GLY A 22 -11.82 6.55 6.73
CA GLY A 22 -10.94 5.93 7.73
C GLY A 22 -10.64 6.84 8.93
N SER A 23 -10.11 6.24 10.01
CA SER A 23 -9.79 6.95 11.25
C SER A 23 -8.63 7.95 11.14
N LEU A 24 -7.73 7.77 10.16
CA LEU A 24 -6.63 8.66 9.83
C LEU A 24 -6.58 8.91 8.32
N ALA A 25 -7.72 9.27 7.75
CA ALA A 25 -7.91 9.38 6.31
C ALA A 25 -6.92 10.37 5.66
N VAL A 26 -6.24 9.89 4.63
CA VAL A 26 -5.48 10.71 3.68
C VAL A 26 -6.46 11.24 2.62
N PRO A 27 -6.45 12.55 2.30
CA PRO A 27 -7.29 13.09 1.24
C PRO A 27 -7.08 12.34 -0.08
N GLU A 28 -8.17 11.82 -0.65
CA GLU A 28 -8.16 11.04 -1.89
C GLU A 28 -7.26 9.79 -1.87
N GLY A 29 -6.95 9.26 -0.68
CA GLY A 29 -6.02 8.13 -0.51
C GLY A 29 -6.43 6.86 -1.26
N ASP A 30 -7.72 6.67 -1.51
CA ASP A 30 -8.28 5.57 -2.30
C ASP A 30 -7.95 5.67 -3.80
N LYS A 31 -7.66 6.86 -4.33
CA LYS A 31 -7.33 7.04 -5.76
C LYS A 31 -6.02 6.38 -6.16
N VAL A 32 -5.17 6.00 -5.20
CA VAL A 32 -3.95 5.22 -5.48
C VAL A 32 -4.28 3.77 -5.86
N VAL A 33 -5.40 3.21 -5.37
CA VAL A 33 -5.72 1.77 -5.49
C VAL A 33 -5.81 1.30 -6.95
N PRO A 34 -6.48 2.00 -7.89
CA PRO A 34 -6.51 1.58 -9.29
C PRO A 34 -5.10 1.55 -9.94
N ILE A 35 -4.25 2.53 -9.63
CA ILE A 35 -2.89 2.62 -10.16
C ILE A 35 -2.01 1.53 -9.54
N LEU A 36 -2.13 1.32 -8.24
CA LEU A 36 -1.44 0.28 -7.49
C LEU A 36 -1.76 -1.11 -8.05
N ASN A 37 -3.03 -1.40 -8.33
CA ASN A 37 -3.45 -2.66 -8.93
C ASN A 37 -2.80 -2.91 -10.29
N GLN A 38 -2.61 -1.86 -11.12
CA GLN A 38 -1.86 -2.00 -12.37
C GLN A 38 -0.38 -2.34 -12.14
N TYR A 39 0.24 -1.80 -11.09
CA TYR A 39 1.62 -2.16 -10.74
C TYR A 39 1.70 -3.58 -10.18
N ILE A 40 0.77 -4.00 -9.32
CA ILE A 40 0.69 -5.38 -8.82
C ILE A 40 0.63 -6.36 -9.99
N LEU A 41 -0.22 -6.09 -10.99
CA LEU A 41 -0.31 -6.92 -12.20
C LEU A 41 1.03 -6.99 -12.95
N LYS A 42 1.66 -5.84 -13.24
CA LYS A 42 2.95 -5.79 -13.95
C LYS A 42 4.07 -6.54 -13.23
N PHE A 43 4.13 -6.45 -11.90
CA PHE A 43 5.12 -7.17 -11.10
C PHE A 43 4.79 -8.67 -11.02
N SER A 44 3.51 -9.02 -10.89
CA SER A 44 3.03 -10.42 -10.85
C SER A 44 3.30 -11.16 -12.15
N GLU A 45 3.03 -10.53 -13.31
CA GLU A 45 3.30 -11.09 -14.64
C GLU A 45 4.79 -11.43 -14.83
N LYS A 46 5.68 -10.62 -14.25
CA LYS A 46 7.13 -10.81 -14.29
C LYS A 46 7.66 -11.70 -13.16
N LYS A 47 6.78 -12.22 -12.30
CA LYS A 47 7.11 -13.01 -11.09
C LYS A 47 8.11 -12.30 -10.17
N LEU A 48 7.95 -10.99 -10.02
CA LEU A 48 8.80 -10.15 -9.18
C LEU A 48 8.23 -10.03 -7.76
N LEU A 49 9.10 -9.66 -6.82
CA LEU A 49 8.74 -9.52 -5.41
C LEU A 49 7.75 -8.36 -5.22
N ILE A 50 6.66 -8.65 -4.53
CA ILE A 50 5.66 -7.67 -4.07
C ILE A 50 5.55 -7.83 -2.56
N VAL A 51 5.76 -6.73 -1.83
CA VAL A 51 5.64 -6.65 -0.37
C VAL A 51 4.59 -5.61 -0.03
N ALA A 52 3.70 -5.91 0.90
CA ALA A 52 2.77 -4.95 1.46
C ALA A 52 3.03 -4.80 2.96
N THR A 53 3.26 -3.57 3.40
CA THR A 53 3.35 -3.24 4.82
C THR A 53 1.96 -2.96 5.38
N ARG A 54 1.88 -2.97 6.70
CA ARG A 54 0.71 -2.50 7.42
C ARG A 54 1.14 -1.94 8.76
N ASP A 55 0.52 -0.85 9.16
CA ASP A 55 0.44 -0.48 10.56
C ASP A 55 -0.39 -1.54 11.30
N TRP A 56 0.25 -2.19 12.28
CA TRP A 56 -0.32 -3.27 13.08
C TRP A 56 -0.26 -2.94 14.56
N HIS A 57 -0.96 -1.87 14.92
CA HIS A 57 -0.95 -1.33 16.27
C HIS A 57 -1.71 -2.21 17.29
N PRO A 58 -1.19 -2.39 18.52
CA PRO A 58 -2.01 -2.84 19.63
C PRO A 58 -3.03 -1.76 20.03
N LYS A 59 -4.11 -2.16 20.72
CA LYS A 59 -5.22 -1.26 21.11
C LYS A 59 -4.80 0.03 21.83
N ASN A 60 -3.70 0.00 22.58
CA ASN A 60 -3.21 1.13 23.38
C ASN A 60 -1.80 1.56 22.92
N HIS A 61 -1.60 1.64 21.59
CA HIS A 61 -0.32 2.02 21.03
C HIS A 61 0.08 3.45 21.45
N ILE A 62 1.38 3.68 21.66
CA ILE A 62 1.91 4.94 22.19
C ILE A 62 1.63 6.16 21.29
N SER A 63 1.31 5.94 20.01
CA SER A 63 0.98 7.01 19.06
C SER A 63 -0.46 7.52 19.12
N PHE A 64 -1.38 6.86 19.83
CA PHE A 64 -2.81 7.24 19.88
C PHE A 64 -3.14 8.37 20.88
N LYS A 65 -2.22 9.32 21.09
CA LYS A 65 -2.37 10.40 22.09
C LYS A 65 -3.14 11.59 21.56
#